data_AF-A0A9W8RS23-F1
#
_entry.id   AF-A0A9W8RS23-F1
#
_cell.length_a   1.000
_cell.length_b   1.000
_cell.length_c   1.000
_cell.angle_alpha   90.00
_cell.angle_beta   90.00
_cell.angle_gamma   90.00
#
_symmetry.space_group_name_H-M   'P 1'
#
loop_
_entity.id
_entity.type
_entity.pdbx_description
1 polymer ?
#
loop_
_entity_poly.entity_id
_entity_poly.type
_entity_poly.pdbx_seq_one_letter_code
_entity_poly.pdbx_strand_id
1 'polypeptide(L)'
;MEQTYGSIAHTEPKIEDLLMLFSIFAGAALSWTDELLRKLDATRENATSAFETYLKYAMSIVDDAHRPLSPSTTAVAAVATLAHVAINSDDTFPFRALNIRNRCYLMCRVMMIHRLDGATACKERELTGPSSIDLEVQRRVWWNMVASDWLGSFSGSIQEGVYTFVPRLMNVNQPCNVDDDQLTASGPVVGSPPSVPTDMSFFFLRIKLAETCREIVDTLPPMLNDVYESDYNVILKLDMKLQDLAKNLPEFCRLDPGSIERTKHICEKRPYIYWQRIGLHLGIHARLCRLHRPYHLESYSNPEYSYSRTTSIQSAYKVLELRRAMDDVGAATNFRPEPFWVILQHVTTAALTLAVDVSSDPGASNTESMREKVLAAYETLNRSRKNAQSLIRGIEKNMEQVMGTLQKQRSDVGTVPSSTWGITPSSISMEVAAPESILMDVNDTTMDDLQDGRGDEYSHQLWSDFLAAVPDLEEFEWTSLLQDLDFDPNHVY
;
A
#
# COMPACT_ATOMS: atom_id res chain seq x y z
N MET A 1 19.41 20.48 -13.04
CA MET A 1 19.04 19.73 -14.26
C MET A 1 19.66 20.35 -15.51
N GLU A 2 19.44 21.64 -15.80
CA GLU A 2 20.06 22.32 -16.97
C GLU A 2 21.59 22.30 -16.98
N GLN A 3 22.26 22.52 -15.84
CA GLN A 3 23.72 22.38 -15.74
C GLN A 3 24.20 20.94 -16.02
N THR A 4 23.45 19.94 -15.56
CA THR A 4 23.75 18.52 -15.82
C THR A 4 23.60 18.22 -17.32
N TYR A 5 22.51 18.68 -17.95
CA TYR A 5 22.29 18.59 -19.40
C TYR A 5 23.38 19.30 -20.21
N GLY A 6 23.79 20.50 -19.80
CA GLY A 6 24.89 21.22 -20.43
C GLY A 6 26.25 20.52 -20.26
N SER A 7 26.47 19.86 -19.12
CA SER A 7 27.71 19.09 -18.87
C SER A 7 27.77 17.77 -19.65
N ILE A 8 26.63 17.10 -19.87
CA ILE A 8 26.52 15.86 -20.68
C ILE A 8 26.99 16.11 -22.12
N ALA A 9 26.79 17.33 -22.65
CA ALA A 9 27.23 17.70 -23.99
C ALA A 9 28.76 17.89 -24.13
N HIS A 10 29.49 18.00 -23.01
CA HIS A 10 30.91 18.40 -23.00
C HIS A 10 31.84 17.47 -22.18
N THR A 11 31.29 16.62 -21.32
CA THR A 11 32.02 15.66 -20.48
C THR A 11 31.19 14.40 -20.28
N GLU A 12 31.84 13.23 -20.15
CA GLU A 12 31.14 11.97 -19.85
C GLU A 12 30.43 12.09 -18.48
N PRO A 13 29.10 11.94 -18.42
CA PRO A 13 28.37 12.12 -17.17
C PRO A 13 28.69 11.01 -16.17
N LYS A 14 28.63 11.37 -14.88
CA LYS A 14 28.77 10.37 -13.82
C LYS A 14 27.60 9.39 -13.89
N ILE A 15 27.87 8.12 -13.60
CA ILE A 15 26.89 7.05 -13.76
C ILE A 15 25.72 7.20 -12.79
N GLU A 16 25.97 7.72 -11.59
CA GLU A 16 24.94 8.04 -10.59
C GLU A 16 24.02 9.21 -11.02
N ASP A 17 24.55 10.18 -11.77
CA ASP A 17 23.76 11.29 -12.31
C ASP A 17 22.84 10.79 -13.43
N LEU A 18 23.34 9.90 -14.30
CA LEU A 18 22.53 9.21 -15.31
C LEU A 18 21.42 8.37 -14.67
N LEU A 19 21.76 7.60 -13.62
CA LEU A 19 20.76 6.81 -12.88
C LEU A 19 19.67 7.70 -12.29
N MET A 20 20.03 8.84 -11.71
CA MET A 20 19.07 9.80 -11.18
C MET A 20 18.14 10.31 -12.28
N LEU A 21 18.69 10.73 -13.42
CA LEU A 21 17.91 11.23 -14.55
C LEU A 21 16.96 10.16 -15.11
N PHE A 22 17.44 8.93 -15.35
CA PHE A 22 16.58 7.85 -15.82
C PHE A 22 15.48 7.51 -14.82
N SER A 23 15.76 7.54 -13.51
CA SER A 23 14.75 7.33 -12.47
C SER A 23 13.68 8.42 -12.49
N ILE A 24 14.09 9.69 -12.63
CA ILE A 24 13.17 10.83 -12.74
C ILE A 24 12.32 10.72 -14.02
N PHE A 25 12.93 10.40 -15.16
CA PHE A 25 12.22 10.29 -16.43
C PHE A 25 11.25 9.11 -16.44
N ALA A 26 11.62 7.98 -15.85
CA ALA A 26 10.70 6.87 -15.64
C ALA A 26 9.50 7.32 -14.79
N GLY A 27 9.73 7.98 -13.64
CA GLY A 27 8.63 8.48 -12.80
C GLY A 27 7.74 9.50 -13.51
N ALA A 28 8.32 10.42 -14.28
CA ALA A 28 7.59 11.41 -15.06
C ALA A 28 6.75 10.75 -16.18
N ALA A 29 7.33 9.76 -16.88
CA ALA A 29 6.64 8.99 -17.90
C ALA A 29 5.49 8.17 -17.28
N LEU A 30 5.69 7.55 -16.11
CA LEU A 30 4.64 6.82 -15.38
C LEU A 30 3.46 7.72 -14.98
N SER A 31 3.74 9.00 -14.71
CA SER A 31 2.78 9.99 -14.21
C SER A 31 2.08 10.80 -15.32
N TRP A 32 2.10 10.33 -16.57
CA TRP A 32 1.49 11.04 -17.71
C TRP A 32 0.01 11.33 -17.48
N THR A 33 -0.49 12.50 -17.89
CA THR A 33 -1.94 12.85 -17.92
C THR A 33 -2.39 13.21 -19.33
N ASP A 34 -3.69 13.19 -19.60
CA ASP A 34 -4.22 13.57 -20.92
C ASP A 34 -3.83 15.02 -21.31
N GLU A 35 -3.77 15.94 -20.33
CA GLU A 35 -3.28 17.29 -20.56
C GLU A 35 -1.79 17.31 -20.95
N LEU A 36 -0.95 16.55 -20.24
CA LEU A 36 0.48 16.45 -20.53
C LEU A 36 0.73 15.80 -21.90
N LEU A 37 0.03 14.70 -22.20
CA LEU A 37 0.10 14.03 -23.49
C LEU A 37 -0.25 14.99 -24.64
N ARG A 38 -1.35 15.74 -24.50
CA ARG A 38 -1.76 16.75 -25.49
C ARG A 38 -0.74 17.89 -25.62
N LYS A 39 -0.14 18.36 -24.52
CA LYS A 39 0.87 19.43 -24.55
C LYS A 39 2.18 18.98 -25.21
N LEU A 40 2.53 17.71 -25.06
CA LEU A 40 3.77 17.13 -25.58
C LEU A 40 3.60 16.48 -26.96
N ASP A 41 2.39 16.50 -27.53
CA ASP A 41 2.05 15.80 -28.77
C ASP A 41 2.45 14.30 -28.73
N ALA A 42 2.15 13.67 -27.59
CA ALA A 42 2.52 12.29 -27.30
C ALA A 42 1.28 11.43 -27.07
N THR A 43 1.37 10.13 -27.38
CA THR A 43 0.32 9.15 -27.06
C THR A 43 0.59 8.44 -25.73
N ARG A 44 -0.43 7.73 -25.24
CA ARG A 44 -0.29 6.83 -24.08
C ARG A 44 0.80 5.80 -24.32
N GLU A 45 0.85 5.23 -25.52
CA GLU A 45 1.83 4.23 -25.92
C GLU A 45 3.25 4.81 -25.93
N ASN A 46 3.41 6.08 -26.33
CA ASN A 46 4.71 6.76 -26.21
C ASN A 46 5.14 6.89 -24.74
N ALA A 47 4.22 7.26 -23.84
CA ALA A 47 4.53 7.40 -22.42
C ALA A 47 4.86 6.05 -21.75
N THR A 48 4.09 4.99 -22.05
CA THR A 48 4.37 3.63 -21.58
C THR A 48 5.73 3.13 -22.09
N SER A 49 5.99 3.30 -23.39
CA SER A 49 7.28 2.89 -23.98
C SER A 49 8.46 3.68 -23.39
N ALA A 50 8.28 4.98 -23.13
CA ALA A 50 9.29 5.80 -22.46
C ALA A 50 9.56 5.33 -21.03
N PHE A 51 8.49 5.03 -20.27
CA PHE A 51 8.61 4.48 -18.92
C PHE A 51 9.42 3.19 -18.90
N GLU A 52 9.04 2.20 -19.72
CA GLU A 52 9.73 0.92 -19.82
C GLU A 52 11.20 1.09 -20.21
N THR A 53 11.47 1.98 -21.16
CA THR A 53 12.82 2.26 -21.65
C THR A 53 13.70 2.89 -20.56
N TYR A 54 13.23 3.93 -19.88
CA TYR A 54 13.99 4.59 -18.83
C TYR A 54 14.17 3.70 -17.60
N LEU A 55 13.13 2.94 -17.22
CA LEU A 55 13.22 1.96 -16.15
C LEU A 55 14.27 0.89 -16.48
N LYS A 56 14.28 0.36 -17.71
CA LYS A 56 15.28 -0.61 -18.18
C LYS A 56 16.69 -0.04 -18.13
N TYR A 57 16.91 1.21 -18.56
CA TYR A 57 18.23 1.84 -18.49
C TYR A 57 18.69 2.06 -17.04
N ALA A 58 17.81 2.56 -16.17
CA ALA A 58 18.12 2.69 -14.75
C ALA A 58 18.48 1.33 -14.11
N MET A 59 17.70 0.28 -14.40
CA MET A 59 17.98 -1.08 -13.93
C MET A 59 19.32 -1.60 -14.46
N SER A 60 19.66 -1.35 -15.72
CA SER A 60 20.94 -1.80 -16.28
C SER A 60 22.15 -1.20 -15.56
N ILE A 61 22.06 0.05 -15.08
CA ILE A 61 23.10 0.68 -14.26
C ILE A 61 23.19 0.03 -12.88
N VAL A 62 22.03 -0.24 -12.27
CA VAL A 62 21.99 -0.88 -10.96
C VAL A 62 22.56 -2.29 -11.09
N ASP A 63 22.10 -3.11 -12.01
CA ASP A 63 22.44 -4.53 -12.10
C ASP A 63 23.78 -4.84 -12.78
N ASP A 64 24.53 -3.82 -13.23
CA ASP A 64 25.85 -4.01 -13.85
C ASP A 64 26.89 -4.59 -12.86
N ALA A 65 27.16 -5.89 -13.01
CA ALA A 65 28.16 -6.60 -12.23
C ALA A 65 29.61 -6.24 -12.63
N HIS A 66 29.84 -5.76 -13.85
CA HIS A 66 31.16 -5.37 -14.35
C HIS A 66 31.54 -3.95 -13.94
N ARG A 67 30.55 -3.07 -13.75
CA ARG A 67 30.74 -1.71 -13.24
C ARG A 67 29.82 -1.41 -12.05
N PRO A 68 30.10 -1.97 -10.86
CA PRO A 68 29.26 -1.77 -9.68
C PRO A 68 29.11 -0.29 -9.32
N LEU A 69 27.87 0.14 -9.08
CA LEU A 69 27.55 1.49 -8.61
C LEU A 69 28.15 1.74 -7.23
N SER A 70 29.09 2.69 -7.14
CA SER A 70 29.73 3.06 -5.88
C SER A 70 28.76 3.86 -4.98
N PRO A 71 28.70 3.59 -3.65
CA PRO A 71 27.86 4.35 -2.75
C PRO A 71 28.28 5.83 -2.66
N SER A 72 27.34 6.72 -2.93
CA SER A 72 27.45 8.18 -2.76
C SER A 72 26.06 8.74 -2.45
N THR A 73 25.96 9.99 -1.98
CA THR A 73 24.67 10.63 -1.70
C THR A 73 23.74 10.62 -2.92
N THR A 74 24.27 11.01 -4.09
CA THR A 74 23.52 10.99 -5.35
C THR A 74 23.10 9.57 -5.72
N ALA A 75 24.00 8.59 -5.59
CA ALA A 75 23.70 7.21 -5.94
C ALA A 75 22.59 6.62 -5.05
N VAL A 76 22.63 6.82 -3.72
CA VAL A 76 21.56 6.33 -2.84
C VAL A 76 20.24 7.06 -3.06
N ALA A 77 20.26 8.36 -3.35
CA ALA A 77 19.06 9.12 -3.69
C ALA A 77 18.46 8.65 -5.03
N ALA A 78 19.30 8.31 -6.01
CA ALA A 78 18.87 7.81 -7.31
C ALA A 78 18.25 6.40 -7.17
N VAL A 79 18.91 5.49 -6.45
CA VAL A 79 18.39 4.13 -6.19
C VAL A 79 17.10 4.19 -5.36
N ALA A 80 16.99 5.08 -4.37
CA ALA A 80 15.76 5.27 -3.60
C ALA A 80 14.60 5.79 -4.47
N THR A 81 14.88 6.75 -5.36
CA THR A 81 13.92 7.25 -6.35
C THR A 81 13.48 6.14 -7.30
N LEU A 82 14.42 5.37 -7.85
CA LEU A 82 14.14 4.23 -8.72
C LEU A 82 13.24 3.21 -8.02
N ALA A 83 13.51 2.88 -6.76
CA ALA A 83 12.71 1.94 -5.99
C ALA A 83 11.28 2.45 -5.76
N HIS A 84 11.11 3.77 -5.61
CA HIS A 84 9.78 4.40 -5.51
C HIS A 84 9.03 4.40 -6.84
N VAL A 85 9.73 4.52 -7.98
CA VAL A 85 9.10 4.40 -9.30
C VAL A 85 8.74 2.94 -9.59
N ALA A 86 9.66 2.01 -9.34
CA ALA A 86 9.49 0.59 -9.62
C ALA A 86 8.40 -0.09 -8.78
N ILE A 87 8.05 0.43 -7.59
CA ILE A 87 6.93 -0.15 -6.82
C ILE A 87 5.56 0.14 -7.45
N ASN A 88 5.49 1.13 -8.33
CA ASN A 88 4.28 1.56 -9.02
C ASN A 88 4.27 1.10 -10.50
N SER A 89 5.17 0.19 -10.88
CA SER A 89 5.11 -0.46 -12.19
C SER A 89 4.09 -1.61 -12.19
N ASP A 90 3.70 -2.09 -13.37
CA ASP A 90 2.74 -3.19 -13.56
C ASP A 90 3.26 -4.59 -13.11
N ASP A 91 4.23 -4.62 -12.20
CA ASP A 91 4.73 -5.87 -11.64
C ASP A 91 3.69 -6.42 -10.66
N THR A 92 3.20 -7.64 -10.89
CA THR A 92 2.21 -8.34 -10.04
C THR A 92 2.66 -8.43 -8.58
N PHE A 93 3.97 -8.60 -8.38
CA PHE A 93 4.60 -8.51 -7.08
C PHE A 93 5.71 -7.47 -7.16
N PRO A 94 5.84 -6.57 -6.15
CA PRO A 94 6.85 -5.52 -6.18
C PRO A 94 8.27 -6.06 -5.91
N PHE A 95 8.58 -7.32 -6.24
CA PHE A 95 9.86 -7.98 -5.98
C PHE A 95 11.04 -7.15 -6.51
N ARG A 96 10.91 -6.60 -7.73
CA ARG A 96 11.91 -5.71 -8.32
C ARG A 96 12.16 -4.50 -7.41
N ALA A 97 11.10 -3.81 -7.01
CA ALA A 97 11.21 -2.66 -6.12
C ALA A 97 11.82 -3.02 -4.76
N LEU A 98 11.46 -4.18 -4.19
CA LEU A 98 12.02 -4.67 -2.92
C LEU A 98 13.51 -4.99 -3.03
N ASN A 99 13.95 -5.57 -4.14
CA ASN A 99 15.37 -5.82 -4.38
C ASN A 99 16.17 -4.51 -4.46
N ILE A 100 15.65 -3.51 -5.18
CA ILE A 100 16.27 -2.18 -5.28
C ILE A 100 16.32 -1.51 -3.90
N ARG A 101 15.26 -1.62 -3.08
CA ARG A 101 15.26 -1.10 -1.70
C ARG A 101 16.33 -1.76 -0.84
N ASN A 102 16.46 -3.08 -0.89
CA ASN A 102 17.50 -3.81 -0.16
C ASN A 102 18.90 -3.36 -0.58
N ARG A 103 19.11 -3.13 -1.88
CA ARG A 103 20.37 -2.58 -2.37
C ARG A 103 20.63 -1.16 -1.86
N CYS A 104 19.63 -0.28 -1.89
CA CYS A 104 19.72 1.05 -1.32
C CYS A 104 20.11 1.01 0.17
N TYR A 105 19.47 0.12 0.94
CA TYR A 105 19.79 -0.12 2.35
C TYR A 105 21.25 -0.54 2.54
N LEU A 106 21.74 -1.49 1.74
CA LEU A 106 23.14 -1.93 1.80
C LEU A 106 24.11 -0.78 1.47
N MET A 107 23.83 0.02 0.45
CA MET A 107 24.65 1.20 0.11
C MET A 107 24.66 2.22 1.26
N CYS A 108 23.50 2.50 1.87
CA CYS A 108 23.39 3.38 3.02
C CYS A 108 24.18 2.83 4.23
N ARG A 109 24.23 1.51 4.42
CA ARG A 109 25.05 0.88 5.46
C ARG A 109 26.54 1.01 5.18
N VAL A 110 26.99 0.84 3.94
CA VAL A 110 28.40 1.07 3.55
C VAL A 110 28.81 2.52 3.82
N MET A 111 27.92 3.47 3.56
CA MET A 111 28.10 4.89 3.88
C MET A 111 27.91 5.22 5.37
N MET A 112 27.59 4.22 6.21
CA MET A 112 27.30 4.37 7.63
C MET A 112 26.18 5.38 7.97
N ILE A 113 25.21 5.56 7.06
CA ILE A 113 24.10 6.52 7.24
C ILE A 113 23.26 6.18 8.47
N HIS A 114 23.11 4.89 8.84
CA HIS A 114 22.44 4.46 10.07
C HIS A 114 23.00 5.08 11.37
N ARG A 115 24.21 5.64 11.34
CA ARG A 115 24.83 6.35 12.47
C ARG A 115 25.26 7.76 12.10
N LEU A 116 24.60 8.35 11.10
CA LEU A 116 24.94 9.65 10.52
C LEU A 116 25.06 10.73 11.59
N ASP A 117 24.19 10.74 12.59
CA ASP A 117 24.16 11.77 13.63
C ASP A 117 24.81 11.33 14.95
N GLY A 118 25.62 10.27 14.90
CA GLY A 118 26.44 9.84 16.02
C GLY A 118 27.54 10.86 16.39
N ALA A 119 27.86 10.97 17.67
CA ALA A 119 28.81 11.97 18.19
C ALA A 119 30.17 11.97 17.46
N THR A 120 30.70 10.80 17.12
CA THR A 120 31.96 10.67 16.35
C THR A 120 31.81 11.25 14.95
N ALA A 121 30.73 10.90 14.24
CA ALA A 121 30.48 11.37 12.88
C ALA A 121 30.23 12.89 12.84
N CYS A 122 29.55 13.44 13.85
CA CYS A 122 29.39 14.89 14.00
C CYS A 122 30.74 15.60 14.15
N LYS A 123 31.63 15.11 15.03
CA LYS A 123 32.97 15.70 15.23
C LYS A 123 33.84 15.63 13.97
N GLU A 124 33.85 14.50 13.27
CA GLU A 124 34.60 14.35 12.01
C GLU A 124 34.11 15.34 10.94
N ARG A 125 32.80 15.59 10.90
CA ARG A 125 32.20 16.57 10.00
C ARG A 125 32.54 18.01 10.37
N GLU A 126 32.51 18.36 11.65
CA GLU A 126 32.93 19.70 12.09
C GLU A 126 34.37 20.04 11.62
N LEU A 127 35.23 19.03 11.47
CA LEU A 127 36.59 19.18 10.96
C LEU A 127 36.67 19.26 9.43
N THR A 128 35.82 18.51 8.70
CA THR A 128 35.89 18.41 7.24
C THR A 128 35.01 19.41 6.49
N GLY A 129 34.00 20.00 7.15
CA GLY A 129 33.06 20.96 6.56
C GLY A 129 32.09 20.29 5.57
N PRO A 130 31.15 19.44 6.03
CA PRO A 130 30.27 18.68 5.15
C PRO A 130 29.34 19.59 4.36
N SER A 131 28.86 19.08 3.22
CA SER A 131 27.72 19.65 2.53
C SER A 131 26.45 19.43 3.35
N SER A 132 25.81 20.52 3.77
CA SER A 132 24.53 20.45 4.47
C SER A 132 23.42 19.84 3.62
N ILE A 133 23.48 20.03 2.30
CA ILE A 133 22.59 19.38 1.33
C ILE A 133 22.79 17.86 1.39
N ASP A 134 24.05 17.38 1.37
CA ASP A 134 24.29 15.94 1.38
C ASP A 134 23.76 15.28 2.65
N LEU A 135 23.95 15.93 3.81
CA LEU A 135 23.43 15.43 5.07
C LEU A 135 21.91 15.35 5.08
N GLU A 136 21.25 16.40 4.60
CA GLU A 136 19.80 16.43 4.54
C GLU A 136 19.26 15.37 3.57
N VAL A 137 19.87 15.22 2.39
CA VAL A 137 19.51 14.16 1.42
C VAL A 137 19.71 12.77 2.02
N GLN A 138 20.82 12.51 2.72
CA GLN A 138 21.07 11.23 3.38
C GLN A 138 20.02 10.92 4.47
N ARG A 139 19.64 11.92 5.28
CA ARG A 139 18.54 11.77 6.27
C ARG A 139 17.22 11.47 5.58
N ARG A 140 16.88 12.19 4.50
CA ARG A 140 15.65 11.97 3.73
C ARG A 140 15.62 10.58 3.11
N VAL A 141 16.71 10.10 2.52
CA VAL A 141 16.79 8.73 1.97
C VAL A 141 16.61 7.68 3.08
N TRP A 142 17.32 7.84 4.20
CA TRP A 142 17.23 6.92 5.33
C TRP A 142 15.81 6.85 5.89
N TRP A 143 15.23 8.00 6.26
CA TRP A 143 13.89 8.06 6.83
C TRP A 143 12.80 7.67 5.83
N ASN A 144 13.04 7.79 4.52
CA ASN A 144 12.11 7.30 3.51
C ASN A 144 12.04 5.77 3.54
N MET A 145 13.18 5.09 3.67
CA MET A 145 13.25 3.63 3.81
C MET A 145 12.63 3.18 5.13
N VAL A 146 13.00 3.81 6.25
CA VAL A 146 12.43 3.55 7.58
C VAL A 146 10.90 3.64 7.55
N ALA A 147 10.38 4.76 7.05
CA ALA A 147 8.93 4.94 7.00
C ALA A 147 8.26 3.94 6.04
N SER A 148 8.90 3.56 4.93
CA SER A 148 8.36 2.55 4.02
C SER A 148 8.27 1.16 4.65
N ASP A 149 9.32 0.76 5.37
CA ASP A 149 9.42 -0.51 6.09
C ASP A 149 8.35 -0.60 7.19
N TRP A 150 8.24 0.44 8.02
CA TRP A 150 7.24 0.48 9.08
C TRP A 150 5.80 0.59 8.56
N LEU A 151 5.53 1.35 7.50
CA LEU A 151 4.21 1.39 6.87
C LEU A 151 3.82 0.05 6.24
N GLY A 152 4.80 -0.69 5.68
CA GLY A 152 4.62 -2.02 5.11
C GLY A 152 4.31 -3.07 6.18
N SER A 153 4.94 -2.95 7.36
CA SER A 153 4.76 -3.87 8.49
C SER A 153 3.33 -3.93 9.04
N PHE A 154 2.51 -2.92 8.75
CA PHE A 154 1.09 -2.90 9.11
C PHE A 154 0.25 -2.38 7.94
N SER A 155 0.08 -3.24 6.93
CA SER A 155 -0.62 -2.90 5.69
C SER A 155 -1.49 -4.01 5.12
N GLY A 156 -1.49 -5.23 5.68
CA GLY A 156 -2.07 -6.39 4.99
C GLY A 156 -1.31 -6.73 3.70
N SER A 157 0.03 -6.73 3.75
CA SER A 157 0.89 -7.13 2.63
C SER A 157 1.86 -8.23 3.07
N ILE A 158 2.66 -8.76 2.13
CA ILE A 158 3.75 -9.71 2.41
C ILE A 158 4.79 -9.23 3.44
N GLN A 159 4.79 -7.94 3.80
CA GLN A 159 5.68 -7.38 4.81
C GLN A 159 5.05 -7.32 6.20
N GLU A 160 3.79 -7.77 6.34
CA GLU A 160 3.04 -7.63 7.58
C GLU A 160 3.71 -8.35 8.76
N GLY A 161 3.64 -7.71 9.93
CA GLY A 161 4.15 -8.25 11.19
C GLY A 161 5.67 -8.18 11.36
N VAL A 162 6.42 -7.74 10.36
CA VAL A 162 7.88 -7.64 10.42
C VAL A 162 8.40 -6.31 9.89
N TYR A 163 9.53 -5.85 10.45
CA TYR A 163 10.22 -4.66 9.97
C TYR A 163 11.74 -4.81 10.17
N THR A 164 12.51 -4.15 9.31
CA THR A 164 13.97 -4.24 9.26
C THR A 164 14.65 -3.14 10.08
N PHE A 165 14.08 -1.93 10.09
CA PHE A 165 14.71 -0.76 10.71
C PHE A 165 14.34 -0.65 12.19
N VAL A 166 15.23 -1.15 13.06
CA VAL A 166 15.04 -1.12 14.51
C VAL A 166 15.48 0.24 15.09
N PRO A 167 14.60 1.01 15.78
CA PRO A 167 14.92 2.36 16.27
C PRO A 167 16.19 2.46 17.11
N ARG A 168 16.41 1.51 18.05
CA ARG A 168 17.60 1.50 18.92
C ARG A 168 18.91 1.24 18.18
N LEU A 169 18.86 0.81 16.92
CA LEU A 169 20.04 0.48 16.10
C LEU A 169 20.39 1.60 15.10
N MET A 170 19.66 2.72 15.14
CA MET A 170 19.94 3.88 14.30
C MET A 170 20.16 5.14 15.13
N ASN A 171 21.06 6.00 14.65
CA ASN A 171 21.33 7.32 15.18
C ASN A 171 21.34 8.31 14.00
N VAL A 172 20.13 8.66 13.56
CA VAL A 172 19.86 9.55 12.43
C VAL A 172 18.71 10.46 12.84
N ASN A 173 18.96 11.76 12.88
CA ASN A 173 17.94 12.76 13.15
C ASN A 173 16.90 12.71 12.02
N GLN A 174 15.63 13.03 12.34
CA GLN A 174 14.64 13.26 11.30
C GLN A 174 15.09 14.42 10.39
N PRO A 175 14.72 14.42 9.10
CA PRO A 175 15.03 15.53 8.19
C PRO A 175 14.41 16.84 8.66
N CYS A 176 14.74 17.96 8.03
CA CYS A 176 14.17 19.28 8.36
C CYS A 176 12.90 19.57 7.55
N ASN A 177 11.94 20.30 8.14
CA ASN A 177 10.76 20.79 7.42
C ASN A 177 11.13 22.07 6.66
N VAL A 178 11.67 21.91 5.45
CA VAL A 178 12.26 22.99 4.66
C VAL A 178 12.01 22.74 3.17
N ASP A 179 11.83 23.82 2.41
CA ASP A 179 11.75 23.77 0.95
C ASP A 179 13.14 23.53 0.33
N ASP A 180 13.18 22.86 -0.81
CA ASP A 180 14.45 22.46 -1.44
C ASP A 180 15.28 23.66 -1.88
N ASP A 181 14.64 24.76 -2.26
CA ASP A 181 15.28 26.01 -2.69
C ASP A 181 15.95 26.79 -1.54
N GLN A 182 15.60 26.48 -0.30
CA GLN A 182 16.20 27.06 0.91
C GLN A 182 17.41 26.26 1.40
N LEU A 183 17.68 25.07 0.82
CA LEU A 183 18.86 24.28 1.17
C LEU A 183 20.11 24.88 0.54
N THR A 184 21.09 25.17 1.39
CA THR A 184 22.42 25.65 0.96
C THR A 184 23.49 24.61 1.27
N ALA A 185 24.52 24.53 0.43
CA ALA A 185 25.63 23.59 0.64
C ALA A 185 26.43 23.92 1.92
N SER A 186 26.39 25.18 2.37
CA SER A 186 27.05 25.66 3.57
C SER A 186 26.05 26.22 4.56
N GLY A 187 26.37 26.13 5.86
CA GLY A 187 25.53 26.62 6.95
C GLY A 187 24.52 25.60 7.46
N PRO A 188 23.97 25.80 8.67
CA PRO A 188 22.98 24.89 9.24
C PRO A 188 21.65 24.94 8.49
N VAL A 189 21.03 23.77 8.29
CA VAL A 189 19.65 23.69 7.80
C VAL A 189 18.70 24.04 8.95
N VAL A 190 17.90 25.09 8.78
CA VAL A 190 16.91 25.53 9.79
C VAL A 190 15.51 25.16 9.30
N GLY A 191 14.89 24.19 9.96
CA GLY A 191 13.53 23.76 9.64
C GLY A 191 12.46 24.74 10.12
N SER A 192 11.38 24.83 9.37
CA SER A 192 10.15 25.52 9.75
C SER A 192 9.31 24.69 10.73
N PRO A 193 8.46 25.30 11.56
CA PRO A 193 7.51 24.56 12.41
C PRO A 193 6.59 23.63 11.59
N PRO A 194 6.10 22.50 12.13
CA PRO A 194 5.22 21.57 11.40
C PRO A 194 3.90 22.17 10.89
N SER A 195 3.49 23.32 11.44
CA SER A 195 2.30 24.07 10.99
C SER A 195 2.55 24.86 9.71
N VAL A 196 3.81 25.06 9.30
CA VAL A 196 4.18 25.78 8.08
C VAL A 196 4.34 24.76 6.94
N PRO A 197 3.60 24.92 5.83
CA PRO A 197 3.69 24.02 4.70
C PRO A 197 5.01 24.20 3.94
N THR A 198 5.75 23.12 3.75
CA THR A 198 6.95 23.02 2.90
C THR A 198 6.88 21.78 2.00
N ASP A 199 7.86 21.61 1.10
CA ASP A 199 8.02 20.39 0.30
C ASP A 199 8.13 19.11 1.17
N MET A 200 8.61 19.26 2.41
CA MET A 200 8.78 18.15 3.35
C MET A 200 7.56 17.87 4.24
N SER A 201 6.50 18.68 4.20
CA SER A 201 5.32 18.53 5.08
C SER A 201 4.74 17.11 5.10
N PHE A 202 4.48 16.54 3.92
CA PHE A 202 3.92 15.19 3.83
C PHE A 202 4.91 14.12 4.29
N PHE A 203 6.21 14.32 4.07
CA PHE A 203 7.24 13.40 4.50
C PHE A 203 7.22 13.21 6.02
N PHE A 204 7.09 14.30 6.78
CA PHE A 204 6.95 14.23 8.24
C PHE A 204 5.68 13.52 8.68
N LEU A 205 4.54 13.83 8.05
CA LEU A 205 3.27 13.19 8.38
C LEU A 205 3.31 11.69 8.05
N ARG A 206 3.99 11.32 6.97
CA ARG A 206 4.27 9.94 6.59
C ARG A 206 5.13 9.22 7.64
N ILE A 207 6.18 9.86 8.16
CA ILE A 207 6.98 9.30 9.27
C ILE A 207 6.09 9.07 10.51
N LYS A 208 5.26 10.04 10.90
CA LYS A 208 4.38 9.89 12.08
C LYS A 208 3.40 8.72 11.94
N LEU A 209 2.81 8.54 10.76
CA LEU A 209 1.96 7.38 10.49
C LEU A 209 2.78 6.08 10.55
N ALA A 210 3.99 6.09 10.00
CA ALA A 210 4.90 4.94 10.03
C ALA A 210 5.31 4.56 11.47
N GLU A 211 5.63 5.53 12.32
CA GLU A 211 5.92 5.33 13.74
C GLU A 211 4.73 4.66 14.45
N THR A 212 3.51 5.12 14.16
CA THR A 212 2.28 4.52 14.69
C THR A 212 2.11 3.07 14.22
N CYS A 213 2.39 2.78 12.94
CA CYS A 213 2.34 1.42 12.40
C CYS A 213 3.35 0.49 13.08
N ARG A 214 4.59 0.93 13.26
CA ARG A 214 5.61 0.17 14.01
C ARG A 214 5.16 -0.07 15.45
N GLU A 215 4.61 0.94 16.13
CA GLU A 215 4.10 0.77 17.49
C GLU A 215 2.96 -0.25 17.57
N ILE A 216 2.08 -0.31 16.57
CA ILE A 216 1.05 -1.35 16.48
C ILE A 216 1.70 -2.73 16.40
N VAL A 217 2.66 -2.93 15.49
CA VAL A 217 3.37 -4.20 15.33
C VAL A 217 4.15 -4.60 16.58
N ASP A 218 4.81 -3.65 17.25
CA ASP A 218 5.53 -3.89 18.50
C ASP A 218 4.59 -4.25 19.68
N THR A 219 3.31 -3.84 19.60
CA THR A 219 2.32 -4.02 20.68
C THR A 219 1.50 -5.30 20.50
N LEU A 220 1.14 -5.65 19.27
CA LEU A 220 0.34 -6.83 18.98
C LEU A 220 1.19 -8.10 19.07
N PRO A 221 0.60 -9.25 19.46
CA PRO A 221 1.26 -10.54 19.36
C PRO A 221 1.71 -10.81 17.92
N PRO A 222 2.74 -11.66 17.72
CA PRO A 222 3.11 -12.11 16.38
C PRO A 222 1.88 -12.64 15.64
N MET A 223 1.66 -12.13 14.43
CA MET A 223 0.53 -12.49 13.55
C MET A 223 0.48 -13.99 13.16
N LEU A 224 1.51 -14.76 13.53
CA LEU A 224 1.67 -16.19 13.27
C LEU A 224 0.94 -17.09 14.27
N ASN A 225 0.32 -16.52 15.31
CA ASN A 225 -0.51 -17.29 16.23
C ASN A 225 -1.97 -17.22 15.77
N ASP A 226 -2.54 -18.38 15.40
CA ASP A 226 -3.95 -18.54 14.99
C ASP A 226 -4.97 -18.16 16.09
N VAL A 227 -4.48 -17.88 17.30
CA VAL A 227 -5.28 -17.43 18.44
C VAL A 227 -4.97 -15.96 18.70
N TYR A 228 -5.83 -15.08 18.18
CA TYR A 228 -5.81 -13.63 18.42
C TYR A 228 -6.26 -13.31 19.86
N GLU A 229 -5.54 -13.78 20.87
CA GLU A 229 -5.75 -13.43 22.28
C GLU A 229 -5.11 -12.07 22.63
N SER A 230 -5.40 -11.03 21.83
CA SER A 230 -5.07 -9.66 22.25
C SER A 230 -6.16 -9.14 23.17
N ASP A 231 -5.79 -8.58 24.33
CA ASP A 231 -6.74 -7.83 25.16
C ASP A 231 -7.40 -6.75 24.29
N TYR A 232 -8.72 -6.83 24.11
CA TYR A 232 -9.47 -5.93 23.24
C TYR A 232 -9.25 -4.45 23.60
N ASN A 233 -8.97 -4.14 24.87
CA ASN A 233 -8.62 -2.79 25.29
C ASN A 233 -7.33 -2.26 24.65
N VAL A 234 -6.38 -3.14 24.30
CA VAL A 234 -5.16 -2.76 23.57
C VAL A 234 -5.52 -2.30 22.16
N ILE A 235 -6.44 -2.98 21.49
CA ILE A 235 -6.94 -2.62 20.15
C ILE A 235 -7.59 -1.23 20.19
N LEU A 236 -8.44 -0.98 21.17
CA LEU A 236 -9.08 0.33 21.35
C LEU A 236 -8.06 1.45 21.61
N LYS A 237 -6.99 1.18 22.38
CA LYS A 237 -5.91 2.15 22.59
C LYS A 237 -5.13 2.45 21.31
N LEU A 238 -4.90 1.43 20.47
CA LEU A 238 -4.22 1.60 19.18
C LEU A 238 -5.10 2.35 18.17
N ASP A 239 -6.41 2.09 18.15
CA ASP A 239 -7.39 2.89 17.38
C ASP A 239 -7.32 4.35 17.79
N MET A 240 -7.40 4.64 19.09
CA MET A 240 -7.35 6.01 19.60
C MET A 240 -6.10 6.75 19.11
N LYS A 241 -4.94 6.08 19.03
CA LYS A 241 -3.71 6.69 18.47
C LYS A 241 -3.85 7.06 16.99
N LEU A 242 -4.44 6.19 16.17
CA LEU A 242 -4.67 6.47 14.74
C LEU A 242 -5.68 7.62 14.57
N GLN A 243 -6.75 7.64 15.36
CA GLN A 243 -7.76 8.70 15.37
C GLN A 243 -7.15 10.04 15.82
N ASP A 244 -6.33 10.04 16.88
CA ASP A 244 -5.64 11.22 17.37
C ASP A 244 -4.65 11.76 16.34
N LEU A 245 -3.96 10.89 15.59
CA LEU A 245 -3.11 11.31 14.48
C LEU A 245 -3.91 12.09 13.43
N ALA A 246 -5.08 11.58 13.02
CA ALA A 246 -5.95 12.25 12.05
C ALA A 246 -6.49 13.60 12.58
N LYS A 247 -6.85 13.66 13.86
CA LYS A 247 -7.37 14.87 14.52
C LYS A 247 -6.32 15.97 14.66
N ASN A 248 -5.07 15.59 14.93
CA ASN A 248 -3.98 16.53 15.20
C ASN A 248 -3.16 16.90 13.95
N LEU A 249 -3.64 16.57 12.76
CA LEU A 249 -2.99 17.00 11.52
C LEU A 249 -2.92 18.54 11.43
N PRO A 250 -1.88 19.09 10.77
CA PRO A 250 -1.83 20.49 10.39
C PRO A 250 -3.08 20.89 9.61
N GLU A 251 -3.50 22.15 9.73
CA GLU A 251 -4.77 22.60 9.14
C GLU A 251 -4.87 22.34 7.63
N PHE A 252 -3.75 22.52 6.91
CA PHE A 252 -3.65 22.27 5.46
C PHE A 252 -3.70 20.79 5.07
N CYS A 253 -3.78 19.87 6.04
CA CYS A 253 -3.94 18.44 5.85
C CYS A 253 -5.25 17.89 6.45
N ARG A 254 -6.15 18.74 6.95
CA ARG A 254 -7.46 18.31 7.46
C ARG A 254 -8.50 18.23 6.35
N LEU A 255 -9.45 17.31 6.49
CA LEU A 255 -10.56 17.12 5.54
C LEU A 255 -11.82 17.89 5.90
N ASP A 256 -11.88 18.57 7.06
CA ASP A 256 -13.07 19.32 7.40
C ASP A 256 -13.26 20.53 6.47
N PRO A 257 -14.50 20.86 6.07
CA PRO A 257 -14.78 21.94 5.11
C PRO A 257 -14.21 23.29 5.54
N GLY A 258 -14.19 23.58 6.84
CA GLY A 258 -13.66 24.84 7.38
C GLY A 258 -12.17 24.98 7.15
N SER A 259 -11.39 23.93 7.44
CA SER A 259 -9.95 23.91 7.18
C SER A 259 -9.64 23.87 5.69
N ILE A 260 -10.43 23.17 4.86
CA ILE A 260 -10.29 23.21 3.39
C ILE A 260 -10.40 24.65 2.89
N GLU A 261 -11.47 25.37 3.25
CA GLU A 261 -11.69 26.74 2.79
C GLU A 261 -10.58 27.69 3.24
N ARG A 262 -10.21 27.66 4.52
CA ARG A 262 -9.16 28.54 5.07
C ARG A 262 -7.77 28.28 4.46
N THR A 263 -7.50 27.04 4.03
CA THR A 263 -6.20 26.65 3.47
C THR A 263 -6.18 26.57 1.95
N LYS A 264 -7.26 26.97 1.27
CA LYS A 264 -7.36 26.95 -0.21
C LYS A 264 -6.18 27.63 -0.90
N HIS A 265 -5.80 28.82 -0.42
CA HIS A 265 -4.69 29.60 -0.96
C HIS A 265 -3.32 28.89 -0.83
N ILE A 266 -3.16 27.99 0.16
CA ILE A 266 -1.94 27.18 0.33
C ILE A 266 -1.90 26.15 -0.79
N CYS A 267 -3.01 25.46 -1.03
CA CYS A 267 -3.09 24.43 -2.06
C CYS A 267 -3.04 25.01 -3.48
N GLU A 268 -3.49 26.25 -3.71
CA GLU A 268 -3.28 26.95 -4.98
C GLU A 268 -1.79 27.21 -5.26
N LYS A 269 -1.00 27.55 -4.23
CA LYS A 269 0.45 27.74 -4.33
C LYS A 269 1.23 26.42 -4.38
N ARG A 270 0.71 25.39 -3.71
CA ARG A 270 1.33 24.07 -3.59
C ARG A 270 0.30 22.97 -3.93
N PRO A 271 -0.01 22.76 -5.22
CA PRO A 271 -1.10 21.86 -5.65
C PRO A 271 -0.95 20.42 -5.17
N TYR A 272 0.28 19.94 -4.97
CA TYR A 272 0.56 18.61 -4.43
C TYR A 272 -0.02 18.38 -3.02
N ILE A 273 -0.31 19.43 -2.25
CA ILE A 273 -0.89 19.30 -0.90
C ILE A 273 -2.30 18.70 -0.94
N TYR A 274 -3.08 18.95 -1.99
CA TYR A 274 -4.39 18.32 -2.15
C TYR A 274 -4.27 16.78 -2.13
N TRP A 275 -3.31 16.26 -2.89
CA TRP A 275 -3.02 14.83 -2.95
C TRP A 275 -2.47 14.27 -1.67
N GLN A 276 -1.48 14.96 -1.09
CA GLN A 276 -0.86 14.55 0.18
C GLN A 276 -1.90 14.47 1.30
N ARG A 277 -2.85 15.43 1.34
CA ARG A 277 -3.98 15.43 2.28
C ARG A 277 -4.82 14.17 2.10
N ILE A 278 -5.33 13.90 0.89
CA ILE A 278 -6.22 12.76 0.66
C ILE A 278 -5.48 11.43 0.89
N GLY A 279 -4.25 11.30 0.39
CA GLY A 279 -3.42 10.11 0.56
C GLY A 279 -3.09 9.79 2.02
N LEU A 280 -2.86 10.81 2.85
CA LEU A 280 -2.61 10.62 4.28
C LEU A 280 -3.84 10.05 5.00
N HIS A 281 -5.02 10.63 4.76
CA HIS A 281 -6.27 10.14 5.34
C HIS A 281 -6.63 8.74 4.84
N LEU A 282 -6.41 8.46 3.55
CA LEU A 282 -6.61 7.12 2.98
C LEU A 282 -5.70 6.12 3.71
N GLY A 283 -4.43 6.49 3.92
CA GLY A 283 -3.48 5.71 4.69
C GLY A 283 -3.97 5.41 6.11
N ILE A 284 -4.45 6.42 6.85
CA ILE A 284 -4.95 6.24 8.23
C ILE A 284 -6.17 5.33 8.27
N HIS A 285 -7.18 5.58 7.45
CA HIS A 285 -8.40 4.76 7.44
C HIS A 285 -8.15 3.32 7.01
N ALA A 286 -7.20 3.08 6.09
CA ALA A 286 -6.80 1.72 5.75
C ALA A 286 -6.21 0.96 6.96
N ARG A 287 -5.45 1.64 7.84
CA ARG A 287 -4.90 1.03 9.06
C ARG A 287 -5.97 0.79 10.11
N LEU A 288 -6.96 1.68 10.22
CA LEU A 288 -8.13 1.48 11.07
C LEU A 288 -8.92 0.23 10.64
N CYS A 289 -9.16 0.05 9.33
CA CYS A 289 -9.76 -1.18 8.82
C CYS A 289 -8.93 -2.41 9.21
N ARG A 290 -7.62 -2.37 8.95
CA ARG A 290 -6.73 -3.51 9.22
C ARG A 290 -6.67 -3.88 10.71
N LEU A 291 -6.69 -2.88 11.59
CA LEU A 291 -6.64 -3.05 13.05
C LEU A 291 -7.90 -3.73 13.60
N HIS A 292 -9.07 -3.36 13.08
CA HIS A 292 -10.35 -3.87 13.56
C HIS A 292 -10.82 -5.13 12.82
N ARG A 293 -10.20 -5.50 11.70
CA ARG A 293 -10.59 -6.65 10.87
C ARG A 293 -10.80 -7.96 11.65
N PRO A 294 -9.92 -8.39 12.57
CA PRO A 294 -10.14 -9.65 13.32
C PRO A 294 -11.45 -9.63 14.13
N TYR A 295 -11.78 -8.48 14.71
CA TYR A 295 -12.97 -8.30 15.57
C TYR A 295 -14.24 -7.96 14.79
N HIS A 296 -14.13 -7.64 13.49
CA HIS A 296 -15.30 -7.40 12.64
C HIS A 296 -16.11 -8.69 12.52
N LEU A 297 -15.48 -9.79 12.11
CA LEU A 297 -16.16 -11.08 11.98
C LEU A 297 -16.68 -11.58 13.33
N GLU A 298 -15.84 -11.51 14.38
CA GLU A 298 -16.26 -11.97 15.71
C GLU A 298 -17.44 -11.17 16.29
N SER A 299 -17.69 -9.95 15.82
CA SER A 299 -18.79 -9.11 16.34
C SER A 299 -20.19 -9.68 16.07
N TYR A 300 -20.35 -10.55 15.07
CA TYR A 300 -21.62 -11.20 14.78
C TYR A 300 -21.99 -12.22 15.86
N SER A 301 -20.98 -12.89 16.41
CA SER A 301 -21.11 -13.86 17.49
C SER A 301 -20.94 -13.22 18.89
N ASN A 302 -20.20 -12.11 19.01
CA ASN A 302 -19.94 -11.41 20.27
C ASN A 302 -20.19 -9.88 20.17
N PRO A 303 -21.29 -9.34 20.76
CA PRO A 303 -21.63 -7.93 20.71
C PRO A 303 -20.60 -6.96 21.33
N GLU A 304 -19.67 -7.45 22.15
CA GLU A 304 -18.56 -6.66 22.71
C GLU A 304 -17.75 -5.95 21.62
N TYR A 305 -17.63 -6.58 20.45
CA TYR A 305 -16.84 -6.08 19.32
C TYR A 305 -17.62 -5.20 18.33
N SER A 306 -18.85 -4.81 18.68
CA SER A 306 -19.70 -3.93 17.86
C SER A 306 -19.04 -2.60 17.46
N TYR A 307 -18.18 -2.05 18.33
CA TYR A 307 -17.38 -0.87 18.03
C TYR A 307 -16.40 -1.15 16.88
N SER A 308 -15.65 -2.26 16.94
CA SER A 308 -14.70 -2.64 15.89
C SER A 308 -15.37 -2.79 14.53
N ARG A 309 -16.50 -3.48 14.47
CA ARG A 309 -17.29 -3.60 13.24
C ARG A 309 -17.67 -2.23 12.71
N THR A 310 -18.25 -1.38 13.54
CA THR A 310 -18.66 -0.02 13.16
C THR A 310 -17.49 0.81 12.61
N THR A 311 -16.36 0.84 13.32
CA THR A 311 -15.17 1.62 12.93
C THR A 311 -14.53 1.07 11.65
N SER A 312 -14.46 -0.25 11.49
CA SER A 312 -13.93 -0.93 10.31
C SER A 312 -14.76 -0.56 9.06
N ILE A 313 -16.09 -0.68 9.14
CA ILE A 313 -17.00 -0.33 8.04
C ILE A 313 -16.91 1.15 7.68
N GLN A 314 -16.97 2.04 8.69
CA GLN A 314 -16.89 3.49 8.46
C GLN A 314 -15.55 3.88 7.79
N SER A 315 -14.45 3.29 8.23
CA SER A 315 -13.14 3.52 7.65
C SER A 315 -13.04 2.96 6.23
N ALA A 316 -13.62 1.79 5.97
CA ALA A 316 -13.65 1.20 4.63
C ALA A 316 -14.44 2.09 3.66
N TYR A 317 -15.60 2.61 4.06
CA TYR A 317 -16.31 3.62 3.28
C TYR A 317 -15.46 4.86 3.02
N LYS A 318 -14.76 5.33 4.05
CA LYS A 318 -13.94 6.53 3.92
C LYS A 318 -12.76 6.32 2.95
N VAL A 319 -12.13 5.14 2.94
CA VAL A 319 -11.09 4.79 1.95
C VAL A 319 -11.63 4.92 0.52
N LEU A 320 -12.83 4.37 0.26
CA LEU A 320 -13.45 4.42 -1.06
C LEU A 320 -13.86 5.85 -1.46
N GLU A 321 -14.42 6.62 -0.53
CA GLU A 321 -14.75 8.03 -0.74
C GLU A 321 -13.49 8.84 -1.08
N LEU A 322 -12.40 8.63 -0.34
CA LEU A 322 -11.13 9.32 -0.57
C LEU A 322 -10.51 8.94 -1.91
N ARG A 323 -10.61 7.67 -2.31
CA ARG A 323 -10.18 7.23 -3.65
C ARG A 323 -10.99 7.90 -4.77
N ARG A 324 -12.28 8.16 -4.58
CA ARG A 324 -13.06 8.92 -5.56
C ARG A 324 -12.67 10.40 -5.58
N ALA A 325 -12.48 11.00 -4.41
CA ALA A 325 -12.03 12.39 -4.29
C ALA A 325 -10.64 12.63 -4.93
N MET A 326 -9.80 11.59 -4.94
CA MET A 326 -8.54 11.58 -5.68
C MET A 326 -8.74 11.78 -7.19
N ASP A 327 -9.77 11.21 -7.81
CA ASP A 327 -10.02 11.39 -9.24
C ASP A 327 -10.40 12.86 -9.56
N ASP A 328 -11.21 13.49 -8.70
CA ASP A 328 -11.61 14.91 -8.82
C ASP A 328 -10.40 15.85 -8.70
N VAL A 329 -9.54 15.61 -7.71
CA VAL A 329 -8.31 16.39 -7.54
C VAL A 329 -7.33 16.09 -8.68
N GLY A 330 -7.25 14.85 -9.15
CA GLY A 330 -6.38 14.46 -10.27
C GLY A 330 -6.65 15.27 -11.52
N ALA A 331 -7.94 15.50 -11.83
CA ALA A 331 -8.36 16.39 -12.91
C ALA A 331 -7.92 17.85 -12.68
N ALA A 332 -7.90 18.33 -11.44
CA ALA A 332 -7.50 19.70 -11.10
C ALA A 332 -5.98 19.91 -11.01
N THR A 333 -5.21 18.89 -10.63
CA THR A 333 -3.77 18.99 -10.33
C THR A 333 -2.87 18.24 -11.30
N ASN A 334 -3.41 17.69 -12.40
CA ASN A 334 -2.66 16.88 -13.36
C ASN A 334 -1.90 15.72 -12.70
N PHE A 335 -2.58 14.96 -11.85
CA PHE A 335 -2.03 13.77 -11.21
C PHE A 335 -2.96 12.58 -11.39
N ARG A 336 -2.40 11.38 -11.42
CA ARG A 336 -3.12 10.14 -11.66
C ARG A 336 -2.90 9.12 -10.53
N PRO A 337 -3.95 8.73 -9.78
CA PRO A 337 -3.83 7.77 -8.69
C PRO A 337 -3.63 6.32 -9.15
N GLU A 338 -4.01 5.98 -10.40
CA GLU A 338 -4.16 4.61 -10.84
C GLU A 338 -2.86 3.78 -10.83
N PRO A 339 -1.67 4.34 -11.14
CA PRO A 339 -0.42 3.59 -11.05
C PRO A 339 0.03 3.28 -9.62
N PHE A 340 -0.56 3.90 -8.60
CA PHE A 340 -0.05 3.78 -7.23
C PHE A 340 -0.52 2.51 -6.53
N TRP A 341 0.33 1.49 -6.52
CA TRP A 341 0.07 0.16 -5.95
C TRP A 341 -0.55 0.19 -4.55
N VAL A 342 -0.03 1.05 -3.66
CA VAL A 342 -0.50 1.14 -2.27
C VAL A 342 -1.95 1.61 -2.16
N ILE A 343 -2.40 2.48 -3.08
CA ILE A 343 -3.79 2.95 -3.12
C ILE A 343 -4.69 1.80 -3.52
N LEU A 344 -4.30 1.07 -4.57
CA LEU A 344 -5.01 -0.09 -5.06
C LEU A 344 -5.18 -1.15 -3.96
N GLN A 345 -4.09 -1.51 -3.27
CA GLN A 345 -4.13 -2.46 -2.16
C GLN A 345 -5.14 -2.04 -1.08
N HIS A 346 -5.09 -0.79 -0.62
CA HIS A 346 -6.00 -0.30 0.43
C HIS A 346 -7.46 -0.25 -0.02
N VAL A 347 -7.73 0.17 -1.26
CA VAL A 347 -9.08 0.19 -1.83
C VAL A 347 -9.64 -1.24 -1.94
N THR A 348 -8.83 -2.20 -2.35
CA THR A 348 -9.20 -3.62 -2.39
C THR A 348 -9.55 -4.14 -1.00
N THR A 349 -8.68 -3.94 0.00
CA THR A 349 -8.96 -4.39 1.37
C THR A 349 -10.23 -3.75 1.94
N ALA A 350 -10.49 -2.46 1.65
CA ALA A 350 -11.70 -1.78 2.06
C ALA A 350 -12.95 -2.35 1.37
N ALA A 351 -12.91 -2.59 0.05
CA ALA A 351 -14.01 -3.20 -0.68
C ALA A 351 -14.36 -4.59 -0.14
N LEU A 352 -13.35 -5.42 0.14
CA LEU A 352 -13.54 -6.75 0.74
C LEU A 352 -14.17 -6.67 2.14
N THR A 353 -13.70 -5.73 2.97
CA THR A 353 -14.27 -5.50 4.31
C THR A 353 -15.77 -5.18 4.23
N LEU A 354 -16.19 -4.36 3.26
CA LEU A 354 -17.60 -4.05 3.05
C LEU A 354 -18.39 -5.22 2.45
N ALA A 355 -17.77 -5.99 1.55
CA ALA A 355 -18.40 -7.17 0.98
C ALA A 355 -18.75 -8.19 2.07
N VAL A 356 -17.80 -8.48 2.97
CA VAL A 356 -18.01 -9.34 4.16
C VAL A 356 -19.16 -8.81 5.01
N ASP A 357 -19.18 -7.52 5.30
CA ASP A 357 -20.21 -6.92 6.15
C ASP A 357 -21.63 -7.10 5.62
N VAL A 358 -21.80 -6.87 4.32
CA VAL A 358 -23.07 -7.04 3.59
C VAL A 358 -23.52 -8.50 3.62
N SER A 359 -22.58 -9.43 3.62
CA SER A 359 -22.87 -10.86 3.64
C SER A 359 -23.35 -11.39 4.96
N SER A 360 -22.76 -10.90 6.04
CA SER A 360 -23.08 -11.38 7.37
C SER A 360 -24.34 -10.71 7.96
N ASP A 361 -24.91 -9.68 7.32
CA ASP A 361 -26.21 -9.09 7.68
C ASP A 361 -27.06 -8.69 6.45
N PRO A 362 -27.60 -9.66 5.69
CA PRO A 362 -28.35 -9.40 4.45
C PRO A 362 -29.66 -8.63 4.67
N GLY A 363 -30.21 -8.68 5.89
CA GLY A 363 -31.51 -8.12 6.27
C GLY A 363 -31.47 -6.67 6.79
N ALA A 364 -30.29 -6.06 6.91
CA ALA A 364 -30.16 -4.68 7.33
C ALA A 364 -30.91 -3.72 6.39
N SER A 365 -31.56 -2.68 6.92
CA SER A 365 -32.34 -1.71 6.14
C SER A 365 -31.52 -0.92 5.10
N ASN A 366 -30.18 -1.04 5.13
CA ASN A 366 -29.25 -0.32 4.26
C ASN A 366 -28.59 -1.21 3.19
N THR A 367 -28.88 -2.52 3.14
CA THR A 367 -28.17 -3.52 2.29
C THR A 367 -28.09 -3.12 0.82
N GLU A 368 -29.13 -2.52 0.26
CA GLU A 368 -29.16 -2.11 -1.15
C GLU A 368 -28.23 -0.92 -1.44
N SER A 369 -28.25 0.11 -0.58
CA SER A 369 -27.28 1.22 -0.65
C SER A 369 -25.83 0.77 -0.39
N MET A 370 -25.65 -0.26 0.45
CA MET A 370 -24.33 -0.85 0.69
C MET A 370 -23.82 -1.63 -0.52
N ARG A 371 -24.67 -2.43 -1.17
CA ARG A 371 -24.37 -3.13 -2.44
C ARG A 371 -24.00 -2.16 -3.55
N GLU A 372 -24.75 -1.07 -3.74
CA GLU A 372 -24.43 -0.03 -4.72
C GLU A 372 -23.06 0.61 -4.47
N LYS A 373 -22.71 0.86 -3.20
CA LYS A 373 -21.40 1.43 -2.86
C LYS A 373 -20.24 0.45 -3.10
N VAL A 374 -20.44 -0.84 -2.81
CA VAL A 374 -19.47 -1.90 -3.11
C VAL A 374 -19.31 -2.07 -4.62
N LEU A 375 -20.41 -2.08 -5.38
CA LEU A 375 -20.37 -2.12 -6.85
C LEU A 375 -19.67 -0.90 -7.43
N ALA A 376 -19.95 0.31 -6.95
CA ALA A 376 -19.27 1.51 -7.44
C ALA A 376 -17.78 1.56 -7.01
N ALA A 377 -17.40 0.93 -5.90
CA ALA A 377 -16.00 0.73 -5.52
C ALA A 377 -15.30 -0.24 -6.48
N TYR A 378 -15.99 -1.34 -6.80
CA TYR A 378 -15.58 -2.31 -7.79
C TYR A 378 -15.46 -1.69 -9.19
N GLU A 379 -16.41 -0.88 -9.65
CA GLU A 379 -16.30 -0.15 -10.93
C GLU A 379 -15.08 0.78 -10.95
N THR A 380 -14.74 1.39 -9.80
CA THR A 380 -13.54 2.24 -9.67
C THR A 380 -12.27 1.40 -9.75
N LEU A 381 -12.25 0.19 -9.15
CA LEU A 381 -11.17 -0.80 -9.31
C LEU A 381 -11.06 -1.30 -10.76
N ASN A 382 -12.19 -1.60 -11.39
CA ASN A 382 -12.29 -2.14 -12.74
C ASN A 382 -11.90 -1.11 -13.80
N ARG A 383 -12.22 0.18 -13.60
CA ARG A 383 -11.71 1.27 -14.45
C ARG A 383 -10.18 1.39 -14.39
N SER A 384 -9.58 0.92 -13.30
CA SER A 384 -8.13 0.88 -13.06
C SER A 384 -7.49 -0.44 -13.55
N ARG A 385 -8.26 -1.34 -14.19
CA ARG A 385 -7.92 -2.76 -14.48
C ARG A 385 -6.63 -2.97 -15.28
N LYS A 386 -6.22 -2.04 -16.14
CA LYS A 386 -4.97 -2.20 -16.92
C LYS A 386 -3.73 -2.36 -16.03
N ASN A 387 -3.73 -1.78 -14.83
CA ASN A 387 -2.60 -1.79 -13.90
C ASN A 387 -2.78 -2.75 -12.72
N ALA A 388 -3.92 -3.46 -12.66
CA ALA A 388 -4.36 -4.25 -11.51
C ALA A 388 -4.79 -5.67 -11.91
N GLN A 389 -4.45 -6.13 -13.12
CA GLN A 389 -5.01 -7.36 -13.70
C GLN A 389 -4.78 -8.60 -12.82
N SER A 390 -3.61 -8.75 -12.22
CA SER A 390 -3.29 -9.88 -11.35
C SER A 390 -3.98 -9.81 -9.99
N LEU A 391 -4.13 -8.62 -9.42
CA LEU A 391 -4.90 -8.40 -8.21
C LEU A 391 -6.39 -8.66 -8.43
N ILE A 392 -6.93 -8.17 -9.55
CA ILE A 392 -8.33 -8.41 -9.95
C ILE A 392 -8.54 -9.92 -10.16
N ARG A 393 -7.63 -10.61 -10.85
CA ARG A 393 -7.67 -12.07 -10.98
C ARG A 393 -7.59 -12.80 -9.64
N GLY A 394 -6.78 -12.31 -8.70
CA GLY A 394 -6.70 -12.88 -7.35
C GLY A 394 -8.01 -12.73 -6.58
N ILE A 395 -8.65 -11.57 -6.67
CA ILE A 395 -9.97 -11.35 -6.06
C ILE A 395 -11.04 -12.21 -6.76
N GLU A 396 -11.05 -12.24 -8.10
CA GLU A 396 -11.97 -13.06 -8.91
C GLU A 396 -11.83 -14.54 -8.58
N LYS A 397 -10.60 -15.08 -8.51
CA LYS A 397 -10.33 -16.48 -8.14
C LYS A 397 -10.82 -16.80 -6.73
N ASN A 398 -10.56 -15.91 -5.77
CA ASN A 398 -11.01 -16.07 -4.40
C ASN A 398 -12.55 -16.03 -4.32
N MET A 399 -13.19 -15.18 -5.10
CA MET A 399 -14.65 -15.16 -5.24
C MET A 399 -15.21 -16.41 -5.90
N GLU A 400 -14.59 -16.90 -6.97
CA GLU A 400 -14.96 -18.15 -7.64
C GLU A 400 -14.85 -19.34 -6.69
N GLN A 401 -13.81 -19.38 -5.84
CA GLN A 401 -13.64 -20.42 -4.83
C GLN A 401 -14.77 -20.39 -3.80
N VAL A 402 -15.09 -19.21 -3.28
CA VAL A 402 -16.21 -19.01 -2.33
C VAL A 402 -17.53 -19.42 -2.98
N MET A 403 -17.76 -19.00 -4.23
CA MET A 403 -18.94 -19.37 -5.01
C MET A 403 -19.03 -20.87 -5.29
N GLY A 404 -17.89 -21.53 -5.55
CA GLY A 404 -17.81 -22.96 -5.75
C GLY A 404 -18.18 -23.75 -4.49
N THR A 405 -17.71 -23.29 -3.32
CA THR A 405 -18.04 -23.92 -2.03
C THR A 405 -19.53 -23.79 -1.70
N LEU A 406 -20.13 -22.61 -1.94
CA LEU A 406 -21.57 -22.38 -1.82
C LEU A 406 -22.41 -23.28 -2.72
N GLN A 407 -22.01 -23.41 -3.99
CA GLN A 407 -22.72 -24.25 -4.95
C GLN A 407 -22.65 -25.73 -4.54
N LYS A 408 -21.52 -26.17 -3.98
CA LYS A 408 -21.33 -27.53 -3.48
C LYS A 408 -22.20 -27.81 -2.24
N GLN A 409 -22.25 -26.87 -1.29
CA GLN A 409 -23.13 -26.97 -0.12
C GLN A 409 -24.62 -27.02 -0.50
N ARG A 410 -25.06 -26.22 -1.50
CA ARG A 410 -26.42 -26.30 -2.06
C ARG A 410 -26.73 -27.66 -2.70
N SER A 411 -25.72 -28.30 -3.29
CA SER A 411 -25.86 -29.62 -3.92
C SER A 411 -25.98 -30.75 -2.89
N ASP A 412 -25.28 -30.63 -1.76
CA ASP A 412 -25.34 -31.62 -0.67
C ASP A 412 -26.64 -31.52 0.15
N VAL A 413 -27.22 -30.33 0.31
CA VAL A 413 -28.57 -30.16 0.93
C VAL A 413 -29.69 -30.73 0.03
N GLY A 414 -29.45 -30.85 -1.28
CA GLY A 414 -30.38 -31.41 -2.26
C GLY A 414 -30.46 -32.94 -2.30
N THR A 415 -29.57 -33.66 -1.59
CA THR A 415 -29.48 -35.12 -1.67
C THR A 415 -29.67 -35.76 -0.30
N VAL A 416 -30.88 -35.65 0.26
CA VAL A 416 -31.29 -36.51 1.40
C VAL A 416 -31.64 -37.89 0.85
N PRO A 417 -30.89 -38.98 1.14
CA PRO A 417 -31.41 -40.31 0.94
C PRO A 417 -32.40 -40.57 2.08
N SER A 418 -33.68 -40.71 1.73
CA SER A 418 -34.69 -41.26 2.63
C SER A 418 -34.24 -42.66 3.05
N SER A 419 -33.73 -42.80 4.28
CA SER A 419 -33.54 -44.10 4.90
C SER A 419 -34.13 -44.09 6.30
N THR A 420 -35.14 -44.94 6.42
CA THR A 420 -35.99 -45.23 7.57
C THR A 420 -35.20 -45.65 8.79
N TRP A 421 -35.63 -45.15 9.95
CA TRP A 421 -35.08 -45.44 11.27
C TRP A 421 -35.17 -46.92 11.63
N GLY A 422 -34.03 -47.54 11.95
CA GLY A 422 -33.93 -48.84 12.58
C GLY A 422 -32.98 -48.77 13.79
N ILE A 423 -33.54 -48.84 14.98
CA ILE A 423 -32.81 -48.82 16.27
C ILE A 423 -32.11 -50.16 16.48
N THR A 424 -30.80 -50.18 16.70
CA THR A 424 -30.13 -51.12 17.62
C THR A 424 -28.85 -50.51 18.22
N PRO A 425 -28.51 -50.78 19.50
CA PRO A 425 -27.42 -50.10 20.20
C PRO A 425 -26.15 -50.97 20.30
N SER A 426 -24.97 -50.44 19.91
CA SER A 426 -23.69 -50.98 20.39
C SER A 426 -22.55 -49.95 20.38
N SER A 427 -22.01 -49.72 21.57
CA SER A 427 -20.61 -49.45 21.94
C SER A 427 -19.74 -48.42 21.19
N ILE A 428 -19.38 -47.41 21.96
CA ILE A 428 -18.33 -46.38 21.82
C ILE A 428 -16.98 -46.94 21.35
N SER A 429 -16.37 -46.26 20.39
CA SER A 429 -14.90 -46.12 20.22
C SER A 429 -14.65 -44.75 19.59
N MET A 430 -14.16 -43.78 20.38
CA MET A 430 -13.71 -42.48 19.88
C MET A 430 -12.31 -42.63 19.30
N GLU A 431 -12.19 -42.63 17.98
CA GLU A 431 -10.98 -42.18 17.29
C GLU A 431 -11.25 -40.76 16.77
N VAL A 432 -10.50 -39.80 17.29
CA VAL A 432 -10.50 -38.41 16.81
C VAL A 432 -9.67 -38.40 15.52
N ALA A 433 -10.34 -38.43 14.37
CA ALA A 433 -9.71 -38.15 13.09
C ALA A 433 -9.52 -36.63 12.95
N ALA A 434 -8.26 -36.19 12.83
CA ALA A 434 -7.92 -34.83 12.41
C ALA A 434 -8.39 -34.64 10.95
N PRO A 435 -8.93 -33.47 10.56
CA PRO A 435 -9.26 -33.23 9.17
C PRO A 435 -7.97 -33.16 8.33
N GLU A 436 -7.88 -34.01 7.31
CA GLU A 436 -6.81 -34.04 6.32
C GLU A 436 -6.76 -32.72 5.54
N SER A 437 -5.57 -32.12 5.46
CA SER A 437 -5.28 -31.01 4.55
C SER A 437 -5.36 -31.51 3.10
N ILE A 438 -6.35 -31.05 2.33
CA ILE A 438 -6.45 -31.34 0.90
C ILE A 438 -5.54 -30.34 0.16
N LEU A 439 -4.25 -30.69 0.05
CA LEU A 439 -3.32 -30.10 -0.91
C LEU A 439 -3.54 -30.77 -2.27
N MET A 440 -3.77 -30.00 -3.33
CA MET A 440 -3.69 -30.50 -4.70
C MET A 440 -2.88 -29.58 -5.61
N ASP A 441 -1.98 -30.25 -6.32
CA ASP A 441 -0.93 -29.80 -7.24
C ASP A 441 -1.53 -29.26 -8.55
N VAL A 442 -1.19 -28.04 -8.97
CA VAL A 442 -1.65 -27.45 -10.24
C VAL A 442 -0.46 -26.91 -11.03
N ASN A 443 0.20 -27.81 -11.74
CA ASN A 443 1.31 -27.49 -12.64
C ASN A 443 0.90 -27.53 -14.13
N ASP A 444 -0.33 -27.15 -14.47
CA ASP A 444 -0.79 -27.26 -15.86
C ASP A 444 -1.78 -26.17 -16.25
N THR A 445 -1.29 -25.00 -16.66
CA THR A 445 -1.98 -24.21 -17.70
C THR A 445 -1.01 -23.33 -18.46
N THR A 446 -0.84 -23.67 -19.74
CA THR A 446 -0.09 -22.96 -20.76
C THR A 446 -0.61 -21.53 -21.01
N MET A 447 0.33 -20.62 -21.25
CA MET A 447 0.13 -19.31 -21.86
C MET A 447 -0.71 -19.42 -23.14
N ASP A 448 -1.90 -18.83 -23.17
CA ASP A 448 -2.51 -18.33 -24.40
C ASP A 448 -3.40 -17.11 -24.11
N ASP A 449 -3.19 -16.08 -24.92
CA ASP A 449 -3.82 -14.75 -24.84
C ASP A 449 -5.32 -14.77 -25.17
N LEU A 450 -6.13 -14.01 -24.42
CA LEU A 450 -7.33 -13.37 -24.97
C LEU A 450 -7.53 -11.96 -24.36
N GLN A 451 -7.04 -10.95 -25.07
CA GLN A 451 -7.62 -9.61 -25.10
C GLN A 451 -8.97 -9.69 -25.83
N ASP A 452 -10.08 -9.77 -25.10
CA ASP A 452 -11.41 -9.51 -25.67
C ASP A 452 -12.36 -8.93 -24.61
N GLY A 453 -13.26 -8.03 -25.03
CA GLY A 453 -14.21 -7.31 -24.17
C GLY A 453 -15.23 -8.17 -23.43
N ARG A 454 -15.16 -9.51 -23.57
CA ARG A 454 -15.95 -10.49 -22.81
C ARG A 454 -15.49 -10.66 -21.35
N GLY A 455 -14.25 -10.30 -21.03
CA GLY A 455 -13.73 -10.39 -19.66
C GLY A 455 -14.36 -9.36 -18.69
N ASP A 456 -14.90 -8.25 -19.20
CA ASP A 456 -15.61 -7.25 -18.40
C ASP A 456 -17.03 -7.71 -18.05
N GLU A 457 -17.75 -8.30 -19.00
CA GLU A 457 -19.08 -8.89 -18.76
C GLU A 457 -18.99 -10.10 -17.82
N TYR A 458 -18.01 -10.99 -18.00
CA TYR A 458 -17.80 -12.15 -17.13
C TYR A 458 -17.47 -11.74 -15.69
N SER A 459 -16.57 -10.77 -15.51
CA SER A 459 -16.20 -10.29 -14.19
C SER A 459 -17.34 -9.54 -13.50
N HIS A 460 -18.03 -8.65 -14.22
CA HIS A 460 -19.22 -7.98 -13.69
C HIS A 460 -20.31 -8.99 -13.30
N GLN A 461 -20.48 -10.05 -14.09
CA GLN A 461 -21.40 -11.15 -13.77
C GLN A 461 -20.93 -11.92 -12.54
N LEU A 462 -19.64 -12.28 -12.42
CA LEU A 462 -19.07 -12.96 -11.26
C LEU A 462 -19.27 -12.17 -9.95
N TRP A 463 -19.04 -10.86 -9.98
CA TRP A 463 -19.27 -9.99 -8.82
C TRP A 463 -20.75 -9.82 -8.49
N SER A 464 -21.60 -9.71 -9.51
CA SER A 464 -23.06 -9.70 -9.34
C SER A 464 -23.56 -11.03 -8.74
N ASP A 465 -23.02 -12.15 -9.21
CA ASP A 465 -23.35 -13.51 -8.75
C ASP A 465 -22.82 -13.75 -7.33
N PHE A 466 -21.62 -13.29 -7.03
CA PHE A 466 -21.06 -13.27 -5.68
C PHE A 466 -21.97 -12.50 -4.73
N LEU A 467 -22.27 -11.23 -5.02
CA LEU A 467 -23.16 -10.40 -4.21
C LEU A 467 -24.60 -10.92 -4.11
N ALA A 468 -25.03 -11.77 -5.05
CA ALA A 468 -26.33 -12.44 -5.04
C ALA A 468 -26.34 -13.73 -4.19
N ALA A 469 -25.24 -14.49 -4.16
CA ALA A 469 -25.09 -15.71 -3.35
C ALA A 469 -24.59 -15.43 -1.92
N VAL A 470 -24.11 -14.21 -1.70
CA VAL A 470 -23.66 -13.64 -0.43
C VAL A 470 -24.56 -13.93 0.80
N PRO A 471 -25.91 -13.96 0.72
CA PRO A 471 -26.76 -14.32 1.85
C PRO A 471 -26.63 -15.77 2.36
N ASP A 472 -25.96 -16.65 1.62
CA ASP A 472 -25.88 -18.09 1.90
C ASP A 472 -24.49 -18.50 2.46
N LEU A 473 -23.56 -17.56 2.70
CA LEU A 473 -22.19 -17.86 3.16
C LEU A 473 -22.10 -18.00 4.69
N GLU A 474 -21.79 -19.20 5.18
CA GLU A 474 -21.54 -19.44 6.60
C GLU A 474 -20.27 -18.71 7.11
N GLU A 475 -20.28 -18.31 8.39
CA GLU A 475 -19.29 -17.48 9.09
C GLU A 475 -17.84 -18.03 9.04
N PHE A 476 -17.67 -19.35 8.82
CA PHE A 476 -16.38 -20.05 8.81
C PHE A 476 -15.58 -19.87 7.50
N GLU A 477 -16.23 -19.73 6.34
CA GLU A 477 -15.55 -19.62 5.04
C GLU A 477 -14.94 -18.23 4.79
N TRP A 478 -15.54 -17.19 5.38
CA TRP A 478 -15.03 -15.83 5.31
C TRP A 478 -13.70 -15.67 6.03
N THR A 479 -13.52 -16.33 7.17
CA THR A 479 -12.29 -16.24 7.96
C THR A 479 -11.09 -16.77 7.16
N SER A 480 -11.25 -17.93 6.51
CA SER A 480 -10.25 -18.50 5.59
C SER A 480 -10.03 -17.58 4.40
N LEU A 481 -11.06 -17.09 3.70
CA LEU A 481 -10.90 -16.18 2.56
C LEU A 481 -10.11 -14.90 2.92
N LEU A 482 -10.38 -14.34 4.09
CA LEU A 482 -9.75 -13.12 4.58
C LEU A 482 -8.32 -13.36 5.08
N GLN A 483 -7.96 -14.59 5.45
CA GLN A 483 -6.63 -15.06 5.83
C GLN A 483 -5.81 -15.59 4.64
N ASP A 484 -6.41 -16.29 3.68
CA ASP A 484 -5.80 -16.83 2.46
C ASP A 484 -5.45 -15.72 1.45
N LEU A 485 -6.04 -14.53 1.61
CA LEU A 485 -5.58 -13.30 0.97
C LEU A 485 -4.25 -12.80 1.55
N ASP A 486 -3.87 -13.24 2.75
CA ASP A 486 -2.51 -13.16 3.27
C ASP A 486 -1.70 -14.35 2.75
N PHE A 487 -1.39 -14.31 1.45
CA PHE A 487 -0.36 -15.05 0.74
C PHE A 487 -0.22 -16.57 1.04
N ASP A 488 -0.67 -17.41 0.10
CA ASP A 488 -0.24 -18.82 -0.03
C ASP A 488 1.20 -18.88 -0.61
N PRO A 489 2.22 -19.35 0.14
CA PRO A 489 3.60 -19.45 -0.34
C PRO A 489 3.82 -20.53 -1.40
N ASN A 490 2.85 -21.43 -1.64
CA ASN A 490 3.06 -22.63 -2.46
C ASN A 490 2.96 -22.40 -3.98
N HIS A 491 2.78 -21.16 -4.43
CA HIS A 491 2.65 -20.81 -5.84
C HIS A 491 3.78 -19.94 -6.41
N VAL A 492 4.96 -19.97 -5.78
CA VAL A 492 6.17 -19.30 -6.29
C VAL A 492 7.28 -20.32 -6.57
N TYR A 493 7.07 -21.19 -7.55
CA TYR A 493 8.15 -21.79 -8.34
C TYR A 493 7.72 -22.03 -9.78
#